data_AF-A0A8H5ZDQ9-F1
#
_entry.id   AF-A0A8H5ZDQ9-F1
#
_cell.length_a   1.000
_cell.length_b   1.000
_cell.length_c   1.000
_cell.angle_alpha   90.00
_cell.angle_beta   90.00
_cell.angle_gamma   90.00
#
_symmetry.space_group_name_H-M   'P 1'
#
loop_
_entity.id
_entity.type
_entity.pdbx_description
1 polymer ?
#
loop_
_entity_poly.entity_id
_entity_poly.type
_entity_poly.pdbx_seq_one_letter_code
_entity_poly.pdbx_strand_id
1 'polypeptide(L)'
;MTDSEKAEVECCDDAECGNAHHRAAPPVFHRYEPVNAVRNSSPALLSRLAGTMATLYDDVSGSRYLSTSISSLSASRQQASQIAKAYRQAAQLFLTRRLPEALSTIEPIITPPPLDDTNGPNGDLVGHAPVATASRGTRIKVWSFYLTFLNAVIELGAEEGKHAFGSTRWKQLVSKCRDGSIWEDVVRDGYAGVEGDVDADVVVNLATLLLTHAPSQRLNQQKLETYLSASATPTLDIASHMASPSYQEKRPGNHRQHTGTDTPRDLEKRIKLLELYTLHVLPRNDEWDYAREFISMSEVLDDERKEAFLLALHSLKEEKEDTEAREEKLRQQQQEQMEQRRRETEARRLEQSRAEDERRKREEENRRQPRGSDERFRKSQPTPQPVPSQSSRTSRTPPKKSMSPPPGFYNRASTVLANIQNLISNTAHSMTANPMAFFRTLLFLLAFGLAFGRRDLRERIMRIIRNALDKVRRTVGMGVKVSYI
;
A
#
# COMPACT_ATOMS: atom_id res chain seq x y z
N MET A 1 -6.27 74.28 -19.80
CA MET A 1 -5.78 74.00 -21.16
C MET A 1 -6.46 72.71 -21.58
N THR A 2 -7.35 72.77 -22.57
CA THR A 2 -8.15 71.67 -23.16
C THR A 2 -8.94 70.85 -22.12
N ASP A 3 -10.25 71.08 -21.87
CA ASP A 3 -11.39 70.96 -22.80
C ASP A 3 -11.46 69.55 -23.43
N SER A 4 -12.42 68.70 -23.04
CA SER A 4 -13.82 68.59 -23.55
C SER A 4 -13.89 67.47 -24.62
N GLU A 5 -14.95 66.70 -24.85
CA GLU A 5 -16.35 66.63 -24.38
C GLU A 5 -16.68 65.14 -24.03
N LYS A 6 -17.65 64.73 -23.17
CA LYS A 6 -19.13 64.66 -23.36
C LYS A 6 -19.52 63.73 -24.55
N ALA A 7 -20.60 62.94 -24.57
CA ALA A 7 -21.79 62.75 -23.71
C ALA A 7 -22.26 61.25 -23.79
N GLU A 8 -23.07 60.66 -22.90
CA GLU A 8 -24.57 60.64 -22.85
C GLU A 8 -25.27 60.03 -24.09
N VAL A 9 -26.42 59.32 -24.06
CA VAL A 9 -27.34 58.79 -23.01
C VAL A 9 -28.35 57.79 -23.67
N GLU A 10 -29.22 57.14 -22.87
CA GLU A 10 -30.45 56.39 -23.27
C GLU A 10 -30.29 55.09 -24.10
N CYS A 11 -31.27 54.17 -24.20
CA CYS A 11 -32.26 53.54 -23.31
C CYS A 11 -33.31 52.81 -24.19
N CYS A 12 -34.24 52.07 -23.57
CA CYS A 12 -35.47 51.51 -24.15
C CYS A 12 -35.31 50.39 -25.21
N ASP A 13 -36.23 49.45 -25.38
CA ASP A 13 -37.19 48.81 -24.44
C ASP A 13 -37.72 47.52 -25.08
N ASP A 14 -38.50 46.73 -24.32
CA ASP A 14 -39.44 45.69 -24.81
C ASP A 14 -38.89 44.47 -25.61
N ALA A 15 -39.63 43.37 -25.83
CA ALA A 15 -40.58 42.65 -24.97
C ALA A 15 -40.85 41.22 -25.52
N GLU A 16 -41.55 40.41 -24.71
CA GLU A 16 -42.38 39.23 -25.06
C GLU A 16 -41.77 37.89 -25.59
N CYS A 17 -42.41 36.83 -25.06
CA CYS A 17 -42.78 35.54 -25.67
C CYS A 17 -41.73 34.59 -26.32
N GLY A 18 -41.76 33.32 -25.88
CA GLY A 18 -42.06 32.29 -26.91
C GLY A 18 -41.60 30.83 -26.78
N ASN A 19 -41.87 30.15 -25.65
CA ASN A 19 -42.21 28.72 -25.62
C ASN A 19 -41.13 27.63 -25.93
N ALA A 20 -41.32 26.48 -25.29
CA ALA A 20 -40.43 25.34 -25.14
C ALA A 20 -40.11 24.52 -26.42
N HIS A 21 -38.98 23.79 -26.38
CA HIS A 21 -38.89 22.44 -26.96
C HIS A 21 -37.91 21.53 -26.20
N HIS A 22 -38.32 20.28 -25.92
CA HIS A 22 -37.47 19.27 -25.29
C HIS A 22 -36.25 18.88 -26.14
N ARG A 23 -35.07 18.81 -25.53
CA ARG A 23 -34.01 17.84 -25.89
C ARG A 23 -33.43 17.21 -24.62
N ALA A 24 -33.24 15.89 -24.66
CA ALA A 24 -32.72 15.13 -23.53
C ALA A 24 -31.18 15.15 -23.50
N ALA A 25 -30.60 15.25 -22.31
CA ALA A 25 -29.18 15.05 -22.08
C ALA A 25 -28.87 13.56 -21.85
N PRO A 26 -27.71 13.04 -22.33
CA PRO A 26 -27.28 11.68 -22.05
C PRO A 26 -26.81 11.51 -20.59
N PRO A 27 -26.83 10.28 -20.03
CA PRO A 27 -26.50 10.04 -18.63
C PRO A 27 -25.02 10.25 -18.32
N VAL A 28 -24.74 10.82 -17.14
CA VAL A 28 -23.38 11.01 -16.61
C VAL A 28 -22.74 9.66 -16.28
N PHE A 29 -21.66 9.32 -16.98
CA PHE A 29 -20.78 8.22 -16.60
C PHE A 29 -19.96 8.62 -15.36
N HIS A 30 -20.46 8.26 -14.17
CA HIS A 30 -19.64 8.30 -12.97
C HIS A 30 -18.51 7.27 -13.08
N ARG A 31 -17.31 7.76 -13.35
CA ARG A 31 -16.07 6.98 -13.35
C ARG A 31 -15.76 6.59 -11.90
N TYR A 32 -15.97 5.32 -11.56
CA TYR A 32 -15.49 4.78 -10.29
C TYR A 32 -13.96 4.80 -10.27
N GLU A 33 -13.36 5.68 -9.47
CA GLU A 33 -11.99 5.49 -9.01
C GLU A 33 -11.96 4.48 -7.86
N PRO A 34 -10.94 3.61 -7.78
CA PRO A 34 -10.76 2.72 -6.64
C PRO A 34 -10.31 3.54 -5.42
N VAL A 35 -11.17 3.63 -4.40
CA VAL A 35 -10.87 4.35 -3.16
C VAL A 35 -9.79 3.60 -2.38
N ASN A 36 -8.57 4.15 -2.34
CA ASN A 36 -7.44 3.63 -1.55
C ASN A 36 -7.65 3.90 -0.04
N ALA A 37 -8.60 3.19 0.57
CA ALA A 37 -9.06 3.39 1.96
C ALA A 37 -8.18 2.73 3.04
N VAL A 38 -6.86 2.73 2.90
CA VAL A 38 -5.92 2.24 3.95
C VAL A 38 -4.90 3.33 4.32
N ARG A 39 -5.42 4.48 4.76
CA ARG A 39 -4.65 5.60 5.34
C ARG A 39 -5.41 6.22 6.52
N ASN A 40 -5.55 5.49 7.63
CA ASN A 40 -6.20 6.01 8.85
C ASN A 40 -5.67 5.42 10.17
N SER A 41 -4.34 5.31 10.31
CA SER A 41 -3.68 4.86 11.56
C SER A 41 -2.36 5.63 11.80
N SER A 42 -2.35 6.96 11.61
CA SER A 42 -1.13 7.78 11.73
C SER A 42 -1.25 9.23 12.24
N PRO A 43 -2.42 9.86 12.53
CA PRO A 43 -2.43 11.26 12.97
C PRO A 43 -1.77 11.46 14.35
N ALA A 44 -1.83 10.47 15.24
CA ALA A 44 -1.27 10.55 16.59
C ALA A 44 0.28 10.59 16.61
N LEU A 45 0.95 9.81 15.76
CA LEU A 45 2.42 9.80 15.65
C LEU A 45 2.93 11.10 15.03
N LEU A 46 2.32 11.57 13.95
CA LEU A 46 2.71 12.81 13.28
C LEU A 46 2.50 14.03 14.19
N SER A 47 1.42 14.06 14.99
CA SER A 47 1.17 15.13 15.96
C SER A 47 2.21 15.18 17.10
N ARG A 48 2.84 14.06 17.47
CA ARG A 48 3.95 14.04 18.45
C ARG A 48 5.24 14.66 17.90
N LEU A 49 5.50 14.55 16.60
CA LEU A 49 6.74 15.05 15.97
C LEU A 49 6.75 16.57 15.74
N ALA A 50 5.59 17.21 15.65
CA ALA A 50 5.50 18.68 15.59
C ALA A 50 5.98 19.38 16.89
N GLY A 51 6.00 18.67 18.03
CA GLY A 51 6.24 19.26 19.35
C GLY A 51 7.72 19.52 19.69
N THR A 52 8.69 19.06 18.91
CA THR A 52 10.11 19.01 19.33
C THR A 52 10.96 20.23 18.93
N MET A 53 10.39 21.21 18.21
CA MET A 53 11.13 22.34 17.59
C MET A 53 11.20 23.62 18.44
N ALA A 54 10.97 23.56 19.75
CA ALA A 54 11.01 24.74 20.63
C ALA A 54 11.64 24.47 22.01
N THR A 55 12.95 24.77 22.17
CA THR A 55 13.58 25.37 23.37
C THR A 55 15.11 25.51 23.24
N LEU A 56 15.69 26.30 24.16
CA LEU A 56 17.12 26.51 24.48
C LEU A 56 17.90 27.53 23.62
N TYR A 57 18.17 28.67 24.27
CA TYR A 57 19.16 29.71 23.94
C TYR A 57 20.44 29.52 24.78
N ASP A 58 21.55 30.14 24.33
CA ASP A 58 22.88 30.28 24.98
C ASP A 58 23.58 28.98 25.45
N ASP A 59 24.89 28.78 25.26
CA ASP A 59 26.00 29.65 25.67
C ASP A 59 27.25 29.41 24.78
N VAL A 60 27.95 30.48 24.38
CA VAL A 60 29.33 30.43 23.87
C VAL A 60 30.08 31.72 24.24
N SER A 61 30.95 31.69 25.26
CA SER A 61 32.05 32.66 25.43
C SER A 61 33.24 32.12 26.21
N GLY A 62 34.44 32.61 25.87
CA GLY A 62 35.72 32.09 26.38
C GLY A 62 36.26 30.90 25.55
N SER A 63 37.57 30.73 25.34
CA SER A 63 38.69 31.66 25.56
C SER A 63 39.66 31.61 24.36
N ARG A 64 40.72 32.41 24.38
CA ARG A 64 41.77 32.52 23.34
C ARG A 64 43.08 31.85 23.79
N TYR A 65 44.11 31.94 22.94
CA TYR A 65 45.51 31.49 23.08
C TYR A 65 45.85 30.08 22.55
N LEU A 66 47.16 29.89 22.31
CA LEU A 66 47.81 28.91 21.43
C LEU A 66 47.55 29.17 19.92
N SER A 67 48.62 29.31 19.13
CA SER A 67 48.59 30.06 17.85
C SER A 67 49.24 29.37 16.63
N THR A 68 49.51 28.07 16.68
CA THR A 68 50.13 27.32 15.55
C THR A 68 49.32 26.12 15.07
N SER A 69 48.49 25.50 15.91
CA SER A 69 47.44 24.55 15.48
C SER A 69 46.17 25.25 14.96
N ILE A 70 46.17 26.59 14.90
CA ILE A 70 44.96 27.39 14.68
C ILE A 70 44.42 27.33 13.25
N SER A 71 45.23 27.04 12.23
CA SER A 71 44.73 27.04 10.84
C SER A 71 43.64 25.99 10.63
N SER A 72 43.90 24.74 11.06
CA SER A 72 42.93 23.64 10.98
C SER A 72 41.76 23.81 11.94
N LEU A 73 42.00 24.29 13.17
CA LEU A 73 40.94 24.55 14.15
C LEU A 73 40.04 25.74 13.76
N SER A 74 40.60 26.77 13.13
CA SER A 74 39.83 27.92 12.61
C SER A 74 39.06 27.53 11.36
N ALA A 75 39.63 26.73 10.46
CA ALA A 75 38.91 26.17 9.32
C ALA A 75 37.72 25.31 9.78
N SER A 76 37.93 24.39 10.73
CA SER A 76 36.86 23.58 11.34
C SER A 76 35.80 24.44 12.04
N ARG A 77 36.20 25.45 12.82
CA ARG A 77 35.25 26.38 13.48
C ARG A 77 34.48 27.24 12.47
N GLN A 78 35.11 27.66 11.38
CA GLN A 78 34.46 28.38 10.28
C GLN A 78 33.46 27.47 9.56
N GLN A 79 33.85 26.25 9.16
CA GLN A 79 32.95 25.25 8.57
C GLN A 79 31.76 24.96 9.49
N ALA A 80 31.98 24.67 10.78
CA ALA A 80 30.90 24.45 11.74
C ALA A 80 29.94 25.66 11.85
N SER A 81 30.46 26.90 11.78
CA SER A 81 29.64 28.11 11.76
C SER A 81 28.87 28.31 10.45
N GLN A 82 29.43 27.91 9.31
CA GLN A 82 28.78 27.95 7.99
C GLN A 82 27.64 26.91 7.94
N ILE A 83 27.90 25.68 8.39
CA ILE A 83 26.91 24.61 8.55
C ILE A 83 25.74 25.08 9.42
N ALA A 84 26.04 25.65 10.60
CA ALA A 84 25.01 26.18 11.50
C ALA A 84 24.23 27.38 10.91
N LYS A 85 24.88 28.24 10.11
CA LYS A 85 24.22 29.37 9.42
C LYS A 85 23.30 28.87 8.31
N ALA A 86 23.78 27.98 7.44
CA ALA A 86 23.02 27.45 6.32
C ALA A 86 21.84 26.58 6.80
N TYR A 87 22.02 25.80 7.89
CA TYR A 87 20.91 25.14 8.59
C TYR A 87 19.80 26.12 9.01
N ARG A 88 20.15 27.23 9.70
CA ARG A 88 19.17 28.24 10.14
C ARG A 88 18.46 28.91 8.95
N GLN A 89 19.21 29.19 7.88
CA GLN A 89 18.67 29.77 6.65
C GLN A 89 17.69 28.81 5.95
N ALA A 90 18.06 27.54 5.80
CA ALA A 90 17.19 26.51 5.23
C ALA A 90 15.92 26.30 6.07
N ALA A 91 16.03 26.29 7.40
CA ALA A 91 14.88 26.20 8.30
C ALA A 91 13.94 27.42 8.18
N GLN A 92 14.48 28.64 8.06
CA GLN A 92 13.67 29.84 7.84
C GLN A 92 12.96 29.85 6.47
N LEU A 93 13.63 29.36 5.42
CA LEU A 93 13.03 29.18 4.09
C LEU A 93 11.94 28.10 4.09
N PHE A 94 12.13 27.01 4.84
CA PHE A 94 11.12 25.98 5.05
C PHE A 94 9.87 26.51 5.77
N LEU A 95 10.04 27.23 6.89
CA LEU A 95 8.93 27.86 7.64
C LEU A 95 8.15 28.88 6.79
N THR A 96 8.81 29.53 5.82
CA THR A 96 8.17 30.44 4.86
C THR A 96 7.66 29.73 3.58
N ARG A 97 7.58 28.39 3.58
CA ARG A 97 7.17 27.53 2.46
C ARG A 97 8.00 27.67 1.16
N ARG A 98 9.19 28.28 1.21
CA ARG A 98 10.14 28.42 0.10
C ARG A 98 10.97 27.14 -0.06
N LEU A 99 10.28 26.01 -0.25
CA LEU A 99 10.88 24.66 -0.19
C LEU A 99 12.04 24.42 -1.18
N PRO A 100 11.99 24.87 -2.45
CA PRO A 100 13.10 24.67 -3.39
C PRO A 100 14.39 25.40 -2.94
N GLU A 101 14.24 26.59 -2.38
CA GLU A 101 15.36 27.39 -1.86
C GLU A 101 15.93 26.78 -0.58
N ALA A 102 15.06 26.31 0.32
CA ALA A 102 15.47 25.57 1.51
C ALA A 102 16.29 24.31 1.16
N LEU A 103 15.87 23.55 0.14
CA LEU A 103 16.64 22.43 -0.38
C LEU A 103 18.01 22.88 -0.91
N SER A 104 18.05 23.87 -1.80
CA SER A 104 19.32 24.39 -2.35
C SER A 104 20.28 24.95 -1.29
N THR A 105 19.75 25.34 -0.12
CA THR A 105 20.56 25.83 1.01
C THR A 105 21.12 24.70 1.87
N ILE A 106 20.41 23.57 2.01
CA ILE A 106 20.83 22.43 2.86
C ILE A 106 21.62 21.37 2.07
N GLU A 107 21.32 21.19 0.78
CA GLU A 107 21.89 20.15 -0.09
C GLU A 107 23.43 20.14 -0.15
N PRO A 108 24.15 21.28 -0.21
CA PRO A 108 25.63 21.30 -0.16
C PRO A 108 26.25 20.91 1.19
N ILE A 109 25.44 20.76 2.24
CA ILE A 109 25.87 20.37 3.59
C ILE A 109 25.80 18.85 3.78
N ILE A 110 24.82 18.22 3.15
CA ILE A 110 24.45 16.80 3.29
C ILE A 110 24.93 15.94 2.12
N THR A 111 25.37 16.54 1.02
CA THR A 111 25.96 15.85 -0.13
C THR A 111 27.49 15.94 -0.02
N PRO A 112 28.26 14.86 -0.29
CA PRO A 112 29.72 14.97 -0.42
C PRO A 112 30.10 15.93 -1.55
N PRO A 113 31.23 16.66 -1.42
CA PRO A 113 31.77 17.42 -2.55
C PRO A 113 32.15 16.47 -3.69
N PRO A 114 32.10 16.92 -4.96
CA PRO A 114 32.60 16.12 -6.08
C PRO A 114 34.09 15.79 -5.88
N LEU A 115 34.48 14.58 -6.32
CA LEU A 115 35.86 14.13 -6.27
C LEU A 115 36.66 14.78 -7.41
N ASP A 116 37.24 15.95 -7.14
CA ASP A 116 38.32 16.49 -7.96
C ASP A 116 39.59 15.65 -7.75
N ASP A 117 40.31 15.29 -8.82
CA ASP A 117 41.47 14.36 -8.86
C ASP A 117 42.74 14.85 -8.12
N THR A 118 42.64 15.82 -7.22
CA THR A 118 43.77 16.35 -6.44
C THR A 118 44.03 15.53 -5.17
N ASN A 119 45.08 14.71 -5.21
CA ASN A 119 45.63 13.98 -4.06
C ASN A 119 46.00 14.93 -2.90
N GLY A 120 45.08 15.14 -1.96
CA GLY A 120 45.36 15.77 -0.66
C GLY A 120 45.95 14.76 0.33
N PRO A 121 46.81 15.19 1.29
CA PRO A 121 47.54 14.26 2.18
C PRO A 121 46.69 13.59 3.28
N ASN A 122 45.36 13.77 3.27
CA ASN A 122 44.44 13.22 4.26
C ASN A 122 43.46 12.25 3.57
N GLY A 123 43.87 11.00 3.35
CA GLY A 123 43.09 10.00 2.60
C GLY A 123 41.76 9.59 3.27
N ASP A 124 41.63 9.79 4.58
CA ASP A 124 40.56 9.19 5.39
C ASP A 124 39.21 9.95 5.39
N LEU A 125 39.10 11.04 4.62
CA LEU A 125 37.89 11.88 4.54
C LEU A 125 37.28 11.95 3.13
N VAL A 126 37.82 11.18 2.18
CA VAL A 126 37.46 11.23 0.76
C VAL A 126 36.15 10.48 0.49
N GLY A 127 35.02 11.14 0.73
CA GLY A 127 33.68 10.60 0.37
C GLY A 127 32.50 11.02 1.24
N HIS A 128 32.71 11.78 2.33
CA HIS A 128 31.63 12.16 3.26
C HIS A 128 31.21 13.63 3.10
N ALA A 129 29.99 13.96 3.51
CA ALA A 129 29.46 15.31 3.41
C ALA A 129 29.96 16.23 4.55
N PRO A 130 29.98 17.57 4.37
CA PRO A 130 30.43 18.51 5.39
C PRO A 130 29.75 18.34 6.76
N VAL A 131 28.49 17.87 6.80
CA VAL A 131 27.75 17.54 8.03
C VAL A 131 28.44 16.45 8.88
N ALA A 132 29.21 15.54 8.29
CA ALA A 132 29.93 14.50 9.03
C ALA A 132 30.99 15.08 9.97
N THR A 133 31.67 16.16 9.58
CA THR A 133 32.65 16.86 10.44
C THR A 133 32.02 17.80 11.47
N ALA A 134 30.70 18.01 11.43
CA ALA A 134 30.00 18.85 12.39
C ALA A 134 29.84 18.17 13.76
N SER A 135 29.63 18.96 14.80
CA SER A 135 29.36 18.43 16.14
C SER A 135 28.03 17.65 16.16
N ARG A 136 27.93 16.63 17.04
CA ARG A 136 26.76 15.75 17.20
C ARG A 136 25.43 16.50 17.18
N GLY A 137 25.28 17.51 18.04
CA GLY A 137 24.05 18.32 18.13
C GLY A 137 23.73 19.17 16.89
N THR A 138 24.70 19.43 16.01
CA THR A 138 24.49 20.05 14.69
C THR A 138 24.14 18.99 13.65
N ARG A 139 24.84 17.85 13.65
CA ARG A 139 24.58 16.69 12.76
C ARG A 139 23.15 16.18 12.90
N ILE A 140 22.68 15.95 14.14
CA ILE A 140 21.29 15.56 14.45
C ILE A 140 20.30 16.57 13.88
N LYS A 141 20.53 17.88 14.09
CA LYS A 141 19.61 18.94 13.63
C LYS A 141 19.52 19.01 12.11
N VAL A 142 20.65 18.96 11.41
CA VAL A 142 20.70 18.98 9.94
C VAL A 142 19.96 17.78 9.33
N TRP A 143 20.26 16.56 9.77
CA TRP A 143 19.59 15.36 9.24
C TRP A 143 18.12 15.28 9.63
N SER A 144 17.75 15.57 10.88
CA SER A 144 16.34 15.57 11.31
C SER A 144 15.51 16.60 10.55
N PHE A 145 16.07 17.78 10.27
CA PHE A 145 15.44 18.78 9.40
C PHE A 145 15.30 18.27 7.96
N TYR A 146 16.34 17.66 7.38
CA TYR A 146 16.26 17.14 6.02
C TYR A 146 15.23 16.01 5.87
N LEU A 147 15.12 15.11 6.85
CA LEU A 147 14.10 14.06 6.89
C LEU A 147 12.69 14.64 7.03
N THR A 148 12.51 15.66 7.88
CA THR A 148 11.25 16.39 8.03
C THR A 148 10.87 17.15 6.75
N PHE A 149 11.86 17.74 6.09
CA PHE A 149 11.72 18.41 4.80
C PHE A 149 11.26 17.42 3.70
N LEU A 150 11.88 16.24 3.62
CA LEU A 150 11.49 15.18 2.70
C LEU A 150 10.06 14.70 2.96
N ASN A 151 9.64 14.55 4.23
CA ASN A 151 8.26 14.24 4.57
C ASN A 151 7.28 15.29 3.99
N ALA A 152 7.54 16.57 4.24
CA ALA A 152 6.70 17.66 3.74
C ALA A 152 6.64 17.73 2.20
N VAL A 153 7.75 17.45 1.49
CA VAL A 153 7.78 17.41 0.02
C VAL A 153 6.93 16.27 -0.57
N ILE A 154 6.73 15.17 0.18
CA ILE A 154 5.83 14.09 -0.22
C ILE A 154 4.37 14.45 0.13
N GLU A 155 4.14 15.13 1.26
CA GLU A 155 2.80 15.60 1.69
C GLU A 155 2.21 16.69 0.78
N LEU A 156 3.04 17.51 0.12
CA LEU A 156 2.64 18.41 -0.98
C LEU A 156 1.97 17.67 -2.16
N GLY A 157 2.12 16.34 -2.24
CA GLY A 157 1.55 15.54 -3.30
C GLY A 157 2.16 15.80 -4.68
N ALA A 158 1.50 15.26 -5.70
CA ALA A 158 2.06 15.22 -7.05
C ALA A 158 1.96 16.54 -7.81
N GLU A 159 1.00 17.42 -7.52
CA GLU A 159 0.83 18.65 -8.32
C GLU A 159 1.66 19.82 -7.77
N GLU A 160 1.53 20.16 -6.48
CA GLU A 160 2.39 21.19 -5.86
C GLU A 160 3.87 20.80 -5.91
N GLY A 161 4.19 19.52 -5.65
CA GLY A 161 5.56 19.01 -5.68
C GLY A 161 6.23 19.10 -7.06
N LYS A 162 5.52 18.74 -8.13
CA LYS A 162 6.01 18.93 -9.51
C LYS A 162 6.16 20.40 -9.88
N HIS A 163 5.25 21.27 -9.42
CA HIS A 163 5.30 22.70 -9.69
C HIS A 163 6.51 23.38 -9.00
N ALA A 164 6.77 23.03 -7.73
CA ALA A 164 7.85 23.63 -6.94
C ALA A 164 9.25 23.15 -7.34
N PHE A 165 9.45 21.85 -7.64
CA PHE A 165 10.79 21.26 -7.87
C PHE A 165 11.05 20.85 -9.32
N GLY A 166 10.04 20.86 -10.19
CA GLY A 166 10.09 20.21 -11.49
C GLY A 166 9.89 18.69 -11.40
N SER A 167 9.38 18.10 -12.48
CA SER A 167 8.88 16.71 -12.48
C SER A 167 9.96 15.65 -12.21
N THR A 168 11.20 15.87 -12.65
CA THR A 168 12.32 14.94 -12.44
C THR A 168 12.82 14.97 -11.00
N ARG A 169 13.08 16.16 -10.45
CA ARG A 169 13.64 16.33 -9.10
C ARG A 169 12.64 15.91 -8.02
N TRP A 170 11.36 16.26 -8.18
CA TRP A 170 10.30 15.76 -7.29
C TRP A 170 10.24 14.22 -7.28
N LYS A 171 10.26 13.57 -8.45
CA LYS A 171 10.29 12.10 -8.55
C LYS A 171 11.51 11.50 -7.83
N GLN A 172 12.70 12.08 -8.00
CA GLN A 172 13.93 11.62 -7.34
C GLN A 172 13.82 11.68 -5.81
N LEU A 173 13.36 12.81 -5.26
CA LEU A 173 13.16 12.98 -3.81
C LEU A 173 12.13 11.99 -3.24
N VAL A 174 11.02 11.78 -3.95
CA VAL A 174 9.99 10.80 -3.57
C VAL A 174 10.52 9.36 -3.65
N SER A 175 11.30 9.01 -4.69
CA SER A 175 11.92 7.68 -4.81
C SER A 175 12.88 7.40 -3.65
N LYS A 176 13.80 8.33 -3.34
CA LYS A 176 14.76 8.16 -2.23
C LYS A 176 14.10 7.78 -0.90
N CYS A 177 12.89 8.28 -0.63
CA CYS A 177 12.13 7.99 0.58
C CYS A 177 11.27 6.71 0.49
N ARG A 178 10.81 6.33 -0.70
CA ARG A 178 10.00 5.11 -0.92
C ARG A 178 10.86 3.86 -1.02
N ASP A 179 11.98 3.98 -1.72
CA ASP A 179 12.94 2.91 -1.97
C ASP A 179 13.94 2.77 -0.80
N GLY A 180 13.88 3.69 0.17
CA GLY A 180 14.66 3.69 1.41
C GLY A 180 16.14 4.05 1.27
N SER A 181 16.63 4.37 0.06
CA SER A 181 18.02 4.76 -0.17
C SER A 181 18.46 6.01 0.62
N ILE A 182 17.52 6.81 1.11
CA ILE A 182 17.78 7.89 2.08
C ILE A 182 18.51 7.39 3.34
N TRP A 183 18.30 6.15 3.77
CA TRP A 183 19.03 5.56 4.89
C TRP A 183 20.52 5.42 4.57
N GLU A 184 20.85 4.88 3.39
CA GLU A 184 22.23 4.71 2.94
C GLU A 184 22.92 6.06 2.74
N ASP A 185 22.20 7.07 2.24
CA ASP A 185 22.73 8.44 2.13
C ASP A 185 23.07 9.04 3.51
N VAL A 186 22.19 8.90 4.51
CA VAL A 186 22.46 9.39 5.88
C VAL A 186 23.66 8.65 6.50
N VAL A 187 23.72 7.33 6.38
CA VAL A 187 24.79 6.50 6.94
C VAL A 187 26.14 6.82 6.27
N ARG A 188 26.19 6.78 4.93
CA ARG A 188 27.41 7.02 4.14
C ARG A 188 27.91 8.45 4.24
N ASP A 189 27.03 9.43 4.02
CA ASP A 189 27.44 10.83 3.87
C ASP A 189 27.50 11.56 5.22
N GLY A 190 26.74 11.09 6.23
CA GLY A 190 26.65 11.71 7.55
C GLY A 190 27.38 10.99 8.69
N TYR A 191 27.56 9.67 8.60
CA TYR A 191 28.08 8.81 9.67
C TYR A 191 29.18 7.83 9.18
N ALA A 192 29.91 8.22 8.13
CA ALA A 192 31.08 7.53 7.60
C ALA A 192 30.87 6.05 7.19
N GLY A 193 29.63 5.63 6.92
CA GLY A 193 29.30 4.24 6.57
C GLY A 193 28.97 3.34 7.77
N VAL A 194 29.04 3.84 9.02
CA VAL A 194 28.83 3.03 10.23
C VAL A 194 27.39 3.19 10.74
N GLU A 195 26.55 2.16 10.55
CA GLU A 195 25.14 2.23 10.99
C GLU A 195 24.98 2.41 12.51
N GLY A 196 25.84 1.78 13.32
CA GLY A 196 25.82 1.91 14.78
C GLY A 196 26.21 3.29 15.33
N ASP A 197 26.79 4.16 14.49
CA ASP A 197 27.16 5.52 14.87
C ASP A 197 26.04 6.54 14.63
N VAL A 198 24.97 6.15 13.91
CA VAL A 198 23.83 7.04 13.62
C VAL A 198 23.11 7.40 14.91
N ASP A 199 22.86 8.70 15.12
CA ASP A 199 22.15 9.15 16.32
C ASP A 199 20.72 8.61 16.39
N ALA A 200 20.34 8.03 17.52
CA ALA A 200 19.01 7.44 17.74
C ALA A 200 17.84 8.40 17.38
N ASP A 201 18.00 9.72 17.59
CA ASP A 201 17.01 10.73 17.18
C ASP A 201 16.83 10.79 15.65
N VAL A 202 17.92 10.61 14.88
CA VAL A 202 17.91 10.54 13.42
C VAL A 202 17.37 9.18 12.95
N VAL A 203 17.67 8.08 13.66
CA VAL A 203 17.11 6.74 13.38
C VAL A 203 15.60 6.71 13.56
N VAL A 204 15.05 7.30 14.63
CA VAL A 204 13.60 7.44 14.83
C VAL A 204 12.95 8.20 13.67
N ASN A 205 13.58 9.30 13.22
CA ASN A 205 13.07 10.10 12.10
C ASN A 205 13.15 9.35 10.76
N LEU A 206 14.24 8.63 10.49
CA LEU A 206 14.38 7.75 9.32
C LEU A 206 13.31 6.67 9.30
N ALA A 207 13.21 5.89 10.37
CA ALA A 207 12.26 4.78 10.47
C ALA A 207 10.80 5.25 10.41
N THR A 208 10.49 6.46 10.91
CA THR A 208 9.14 7.05 10.79
C THR A 208 8.85 7.55 9.36
N LEU A 209 9.85 8.11 8.67
CA LEU A 209 9.73 8.50 7.26
C LEU A 209 9.45 7.27 6.38
N LEU A 210 10.19 6.18 6.60
CA LEU A 210 9.96 4.90 5.92
C LEU A 210 8.59 4.29 6.28
N LEU A 211 8.19 4.32 7.55
CA LEU A 211 6.87 3.84 8.02
C LEU A 211 5.70 4.58 7.33
N THR A 212 5.89 5.86 7.01
CA THR A 212 4.85 6.71 6.42
C THR A 212 4.76 6.58 4.89
N HIS A 213 5.89 6.38 4.20
CA HIS A 213 5.96 6.47 2.73
C HIS A 213 6.46 5.24 2.00
N ALA A 214 7.21 4.33 2.62
CA ALA A 214 7.72 3.12 1.95
C ALA A 214 6.60 2.08 1.78
N PRO A 215 6.49 1.43 0.59
CA PRO A 215 5.40 0.49 0.29
C PRO A 215 5.57 -0.88 0.98
N SER A 216 6.73 -1.17 1.55
CA SER A 216 6.99 -2.37 2.36
C SER A 216 7.89 -1.99 3.53
N GLN A 217 7.60 -2.54 4.71
CA GLN A 217 8.36 -2.25 5.93
C GLN A 217 9.48 -3.27 6.21
N ARG A 218 9.77 -4.17 5.27
CA ARG A 218 10.89 -5.14 5.41
C ARG A 218 12.27 -4.49 5.42
N LEU A 219 12.48 -3.45 4.59
CA LEU A 219 13.73 -2.69 4.61
C LEU A 219 13.88 -1.91 5.93
N ASN A 220 12.78 -1.34 6.44
CA ASN A 220 12.74 -0.62 7.71
C ASN A 220 13.03 -1.57 8.90
N GLN A 221 12.46 -2.78 8.87
CA GLN A 221 12.78 -3.87 9.80
C GLN A 221 14.27 -4.23 9.75
N GLN A 222 14.80 -4.60 8.58
CA GLN A 222 16.20 -5.00 8.42
C GLN A 222 17.18 -3.92 8.91
N LYS A 223 16.90 -2.64 8.62
CA LYS A 223 17.74 -1.52 9.07
C LYS A 223 17.61 -1.25 10.57
N LEU A 224 16.42 -1.40 11.16
CA LEU A 224 16.26 -1.34 12.61
C LEU A 224 16.91 -2.53 13.33
N GLU A 225 16.83 -3.75 12.79
CA GLU A 225 17.53 -4.94 13.30
C GLU A 225 19.06 -4.75 13.26
N THR A 226 19.59 -4.21 12.15
CA THR A 226 21.02 -3.92 11.98
C THR A 226 21.48 -2.83 12.94
N TYR A 227 20.71 -1.74 13.08
CA TYR A 227 21.01 -0.68 14.05
C TYR A 227 20.91 -1.16 15.51
N LEU A 228 19.86 -1.91 15.87
CA LEU A 228 19.64 -2.40 17.23
C LEU A 228 20.66 -3.45 17.65
N SER A 229 21.14 -4.29 16.72
CA SER A 229 22.23 -5.23 17.00
C SER A 229 23.58 -4.50 17.15
N ALA A 230 23.92 -3.59 16.23
CA ALA A 230 25.14 -2.79 16.32
C ALA A 230 25.21 -1.92 17.60
N SER A 231 24.07 -1.36 18.03
CA SER A 231 23.97 -0.57 19.27
C SER A 231 23.72 -1.40 20.54
N ALA A 232 23.47 -2.72 20.42
CA ALA A 232 23.41 -3.64 21.55
C ALA A 232 24.79 -4.23 21.90
N THR A 233 25.70 -4.37 20.93
CA THR A 233 27.08 -4.78 21.18
C THR A 233 27.92 -3.58 21.64
N PRO A 234 28.41 -3.52 22.90
CA PRO A 234 29.39 -2.52 23.29
C PRO A 234 30.71 -2.84 22.57
N THR A 235 31.06 -2.06 21.55
CA THR A 235 32.26 -2.26 20.74
C THR A 235 33.52 -1.88 21.54
N LEU A 236 33.98 -2.81 22.38
CA LEU A 236 35.36 -2.85 22.88
C LEU A 236 36.31 -3.19 21.73
N ASP A 237 36.38 -2.29 20.75
CA ASP A 237 37.23 -2.42 19.56
C ASP A 237 38.69 -2.07 19.92
N ILE A 238 39.27 -2.97 20.70
CA ILE A 238 40.69 -3.01 21.04
C ILE A 238 41.50 -3.39 19.77
N ALA A 239 40.87 -4.02 18.77
CA ALA A 239 41.52 -4.46 17.54
C ALA A 239 41.92 -3.27 16.65
N SER A 240 41.01 -2.35 16.30
CA SER A 240 41.37 -1.14 15.54
C SER A 240 42.30 -0.21 16.33
N HIS A 241 42.15 -0.19 17.66
CA HIS A 241 43.03 0.57 18.55
C HIS A 241 44.46 -0.02 18.67
N MET A 242 44.65 -1.31 18.36
CA MET A 242 45.99 -1.92 18.20
C MET A 242 46.52 -1.87 16.77
N ALA A 243 45.64 -1.76 15.76
CA ALA A 243 46.04 -1.70 14.34
C ALA A 243 46.58 -0.33 13.91
N SER A 244 46.44 0.72 14.72
CA SER A 244 46.88 2.09 14.40
C SER A 244 48.31 2.36 14.93
N PRO A 245 49.35 2.49 14.10
CA PRO A 245 50.76 2.61 14.54
C PRO A 245 51.16 4.03 15.01
N SER A 246 50.20 4.86 15.41
CA SER A 246 50.39 6.28 15.76
C SER A 246 50.27 6.54 17.27
N TYR A 247 51.34 6.19 17.98
CA TYR A 247 51.75 6.61 19.33
C TYR A 247 50.80 7.45 20.21
N GLN A 248 50.42 6.86 21.34
CA GLN A 248 50.70 7.37 22.69
C GLN A 248 50.79 8.91 22.87
N GLU A 249 49.66 9.62 22.90
CA GLU A 249 49.61 10.92 23.60
C GLU A 249 48.36 11.07 24.48
N LYS A 250 48.57 11.44 25.76
CA LYS A 250 47.54 11.36 26.80
C LYS A 250 46.53 12.50 26.71
N ARG A 251 45.28 12.19 26.34
CA ARG A 251 44.10 13.03 26.62
C ARG A 251 43.04 12.27 27.42
N PRO A 252 43.02 12.36 28.76
CA PRO A 252 41.91 11.89 29.57
C PRO A 252 40.75 12.90 29.46
N GLY A 253 39.94 12.80 28.40
CA GLY A 253 38.94 13.84 28.12
C GLY A 253 38.08 13.67 26.87
N ASN A 254 37.71 12.44 26.51
CA ASN A 254 36.51 12.14 25.71
C ASN A 254 36.21 10.64 25.79
N HIS A 255 35.24 10.23 26.60
CA HIS A 255 34.67 8.89 26.47
C HIS A 255 33.91 8.82 25.14
N ARG A 256 34.20 7.82 24.31
CA ARG A 256 33.31 7.39 23.23
C ARG A 256 32.08 6.74 23.89
N GLN A 257 31.07 7.54 24.27
CA GLN A 257 29.83 7.04 24.87
C GLN A 257 28.92 6.38 23.82
N HIS A 258 29.39 5.24 23.29
CA HIS A 258 28.60 4.25 22.55
C HIS A 258 28.39 3.03 23.47
N THR A 259 27.86 3.31 24.66
CA THR A 259 27.39 2.37 25.67
C THR A 259 26.07 2.89 26.22
N GLY A 260 25.03 2.06 26.18
CA GLY A 260 23.72 2.44 26.69
C GLY A 260 23.69 2.63 28.22
N THR A 261 22.59 3.25 28.71
CA THR A 261 22.21 3.47 30.12
C THR A 261 22.90 4.58 30.92
N ASP A 262 23.95 5.25 30.43
CA ASP A 262 24.59 6.37 31.15
C ASP A 262 23.69 7.62 31.34
N THR A 263 22.68 7.84 30.48
CA THR A 263 21.73 8.96 30.64
C THR A 263 20.26 8.51 30.53
N PRO A 264 19.34 9.06 31.35
CA PRO A 264 17.91 8.79 31.22
C PRO A 264 17.34 9.16 29.84
N ARG A 265 17.94 10.16 29.15
CA ARG A 265 17.50 10.61 27.83
C ARG A 265 17.83 9.62 26.73
N ASP A 266 18.99 8.95 26.79
CA ASP A 266 19.36 7.97 25.78
C ASP A 266 18.67 6.61 26.02
N LEU A 267 18.32 6.29 27.27
CA LEU A 267 17.36 5.22 27.59
C LEU A 267 15.98 5.52 27.00
N GLU A 268 15.45 6.74 27.17
CA GLU A 268 14.17 7.17 26.59
C GLU A 268 14.14 7.00 25.06
N LYS A 269 15.23 7.35 24.36
CA LYS A 269 15.37 7.13 22.91
C LYS A 269 15.40 5.65 22.53
N ARG A 270 16.11 4.82 23.32
CA ARG A 270 16.15 3.37 23.08
C ARG A 270 14.77 2.74 23.26
N ILE A 271 14.01 3.17 24.27
CA ILE A 271 12.61 2.74 24.47
C ILE A 271 11.73 3.16 23.28
N LYS A 272 11.86 4.39 22.76
CA LYS A 272 11.12 4.84 21.56
C LYS A 272 11.46 4.06 20.29
N LEU A 273 12.71 3.62 20.13
CA LEU A 273 13.10 2.73 19.03
C LEU A 273 12.48 1.33 19.19
N LEU A 274 12.41 0.81 20.41
CA LEU A 274 11.72 -0.46 20.70
C LEU A 274 10.20 -0.35 20.48
N GLU A 275 9.58 0.78 20.87
CA GLU A 275 8.16 1.12 20.62
C GLU A 275 7.87 1.12 19.11
N LEU A 276 8.65 1.90 18.34
CA LEU A 276 8.53 2.03 16.89
C LEU A 276 8.74 0.68 16.16
N TYR A 277 9.75 -0.09 16.58
CA TYR A 277 10.04 -1.40 16.01
C TYR A 277 8.91 -2.41 16.27
N THR A 278 8.55 -2.62 17.54
CA THR A 278 7.66 -3.71 17.97
C THR A 278 6.17 -3.41 17.80
N LEU A 279 5.75 -2.15 17.95
CA LEU A 279 4.33 -1.76 17.86
C LEU A 279 3.94 -1.19 16.50
N HIS A 280 4.89 -0.84 15.63
CA HIS A 280 4.58 -0.24 14.33
C HIS A 280 5.26 -0.91 13.13
N VAL A 281 6.54 -1.29 13.19
CA VAL A 281 7.23 -1.91 12.04
C VAL A 281 6.88 -3.39 11.89
N LEU A 282 7.03 -4.20 12.94
CA LEU A 282 6.71 -5.64 12.88
C LEU A 282 5.21 -5.91 12.59
N PRO A 283 4.22 -5.19 13.19
CA PRO A 283 2.81 -5.29 12.82
C PRO A 283 2.47 -4.96 11.36
N ARG A 284 3.30 -4.14 10.69
CA ARG A 284 3.14 -3.82 9.25
C ARG A 284 3.70 -4.90 8.32
N ASN A 285 4.54 -5.80 8.83
CA ASN A 285 5.01 -7.00 8.14
C ASN A 285 4.24 -8.28 8.57
N ASP A 286 3.24 -8.14 9.44
CA ASP A 286 2.44 -9.20 10.07
C ASP A 286 3.20 -10.14 11.03
N GLU A 287 4.34 -9.69 11.55
CA GLU A 287 5.24 -10.47 12.43
C GLU A 287 4.87 -10.33 13.92
N TRP A 288 3.57 -10.44 14.23
CA TRP A 288 2.98 -10.22 15.56
C TRP A 288 3.53 -11.12 16.67
N ASP A 289 3.77 -12.40 16.36
CA ASP A 289 4.27 -13.36 17.36
C ASP A 289 5.77 -13.12 17.65
N TYR A 290 6.55 -12.70 16.65
CA TYR A 290 7.94 -12.28 16.82
C TYR A 290 8.05 -10.97 17.61
N ALA A 291 7.18 -10.00 17.35
CA ALA A 291 7.08 -8.77 18.14
C ALA A 291 6.81 -9.07 19.63
N ARG A 292 5.91 -10.01 19.93
CA ARG A 292 5.63 -10.47 21.29
C ARG A 292 6.86 -11.10 21.95
N GLU A 293 7.52 -12.05 21.28
CA GLU A 293 8.72 -12.73 21.79
C GLU A 293 9.84 -11.72 22.08
N PHE A 294 10.07 -10.78 21.16
CA PHE A 294 11.07 -9.73 21.29
C PHE A 294 10.78 -8.76 22.46
N ILE A 295 9.51 -8.39 22.72
CA ILE A 295 9.15 -7.59 23.90
C ILE A 295 9.43 -8.37 25.19
N SER A 296 9.03 -9.64 25.26
CA SER A 296 9.26 -10.48 26.46
C SER A 296 10.75 -10.67 26.76
N MET A 297 11.56 -10.94 25.74
CA MET A 297 13.01 -11.20 25.85
C MET A 297 13.87 -9.94 25.98
N SER A 298 13.29 -8.74 25.86
CA SER A 298 14.03 -7.48 26.00
C SER A 298 14.52 -7.26 27.44
N GLU A 299 15.82 -7.08 27.63
CA GLU A 299 16.45 -6.68 28.91
C GLU A 299 16.36 -5.16 29.15
N VAL A 300 15.94 -4.39 28.15
CA VAL A 300 15.92 -2.91 28.16
C VAL A 300 14.59 -2.35 28.68
N LEU A 301 13.55 -3.18 28.71
CA LEU A 301 12.22 -2.84 29.19
C LEU A 301 12.02 -3.44 30.58
N ASP A 302 11.68 -2.63 31.56
CA ASP A 302 11.19 -3.07 32.87
C ASP A 302 9.83 -3.79 32.70
N ASP A 303 9.46 -4.67 33.63
CA ASP A 303 8.27 -5.53 33.44
C ASP A 303 6.96 -4.73 33.25
N GLU A 304 6.78 -3.61 33.95
CA GLU A 304 5.65 -2.66 33.72
C GLU A 304 5.60 -2.16 32.27
N ARG A 305 6.77 -1.88 31.67
CA ARG A 305 6.89 -1.45 30.27
C ARG A 305 6.64 -2.61 29.30
N LYS A 306 7.07 -3.83 29.65
CA LYS A 306 6.74 -5.05 28.86
C LYS A 306 5.24 -5.29 28.85
N GLU A 307 4.58 -5.23 30.00
CA GLU A 307 3.12 -5.38 30.10
C GLU A 307 2.39 -4.30 29.29
N ALA A 308 2.78 -3.03 29.43
CA ALA A 308 2.20 -1.93 28.64
C ALA A 308 2.38 -2.14 27.11
N PHE A 309 3.56 -2.58 26.67
CA PHE A 309 3.82 -2.86 25.25
C PHE A 309 3.04 -4.09 24.75
N LEU A 310 2.92 -5.16 25.54
CA LEU A 310 2.15 -6.35 25.18
C LEU A 310 0.64 -6.08 25.13
N LEU A 311 0.12 -5.24 26.02
CA LEU A 311 -1.27 -4.77 26.01
C LEU A 311 -1.54 -3.88 24.77
N ALA A 312 -0.63 -2.96 24.45
CA ALA A 312 -0.73 -2.14 23.25
C ALA A 312 -0.68 -3.01 21.96
N LEU A 313 0.22 -4.00 21.90
CA LEU A 313 0.32 -4.94 20.78
C LEU A 313 -0.95 -5.79 20.63
N HIS A 314 -1.58 -6.23 21.73
CA HIS A 314 -2.88 -6.91 21.69
C HIS A 314 -3.98 -6.00 21.14
N SER A 315 -4.09 -4.78 21.67
CA SER A 315 -5.12 -3.83 21.26
C SER A 315 -4.99 -3.42 19.79
N LEU A 316 -3.76 -3.25 19.29
CA LEU A 316 -3.48 -2.98 17.87
C LEU A 316 -3.82 -4.17 16.96
N LYS A 317 -3.62 -5.40 17.43
CA LYS A 317 -4.01 -6.60 16.69
C LYS A 317 -5.52 -6.76 16.61
N GLU A 318 -6.21 -6.54 17.73
CA GLU A 318 -7.67 -6.57 17.81
C GLU A 318 -8.30 -5.47 16.93
N GLU A 319 -7.75 -4.25 16.93
CA GLU A 319 -8.18 -3.18 16.02
C GLU A 319 -7.97 -3.56 14.54
N LYS A 320 -6.84 -4.19 14.18
CA LYS A 320 -6.61 -4.70 12.82
C LYS A 320 -7.64 -5.75 12.43
N GLU A 321 -7.79 -6.81 13.23
CA GLU A 321 -8.74 -7.90 12.94
C GLU A 321 -10.18 -7.37 12.83
N ASP A 322 -10.57 -6.41 13.66
CA ASP A 322 -11.92 -5.83 13.59
C ASP A 322 -12.10 -4.83 12.42
N THR A 323 -11.05 -4.13 11.98
CA THR A 323 -11.12 -3.32 10.73
C THR A 323 -11.21 -4.19 9.48
N GLU A 324 -10.45 -5.29 9.40
CA GLU A 324 -10.55 -6.27 8.31
C GLU A 324 -11.95 -6.91 8.30
N ALA A 325 -12.48 -7.33 9.45
CA ALA A 325 -13.83 -7.87 9.57
C ALA A 325 -14.95 -6.85 9.25
N ARG A 326 -14.69 -5.54 9.30
CA ARG A 326 -15.60 -4.49 8.81
C ARG A 326 -15.49 -4.33 7.29
N GLU A 327 -14.28 -4.35 6.72
CA GLU A 327 -14.08 -4.29 5.26
C GLU A 327 -14.71 -5.50 4.56
N GLU A 328 -14.52 -6.72 5.07
CA GLU A 328 -15.12 -7.92 4.50
C GLU A 328 -16.65 -7.83 4.45
N LYS A 329 -17.30 -7.35 5.52
CA LYS A 329 -18.77 -7.15 5.56
C LYS A 329 -19.23 -6.14 4.51
N LEU A 330 -18.51 -5.03 4.34
CA LEU A 330 -18.81 -4.03 3.31
C LEU A 330 -18.62 -4.59 1.90
N ARG A 331 -17.60 -5.41 1.67
CA ARG A 331 -17.33 -6.07 0.38
C ARG A 331 -18.37 -7.14 0.05
N GLN A 332 -18.81 -7.91 1.04
CA GLN A 332 -19.94 -8.86 0.91
C GLN A 332 -21.22 -8.11 0.52
N GLN A 333 -21.60 -7.04 1.24
CA GLN A 333 -22.78 -6.22 0.91
C GLN A 333 -22.72 -5.60 -0.50
N GLN A 334 -21.55 -5.11 -0.94
CA GLN A 334 -21.37 -4.60 -2.31
C GLN A 334 -21.53 -5.71 -3.36
N GLN A 335 -20.99 -6.90 -3.09
CA GLN A 335 -21.09 -8.04 -3.99
C GLN A 335 -22.51 -8.62 -4.08
N GLU A 336 -23.24 -8.67 -2.96
CA GLU A 336 -24.66 -9.03 -2.91
C GLU A 336 -25.53 -8.05 -3.70
N GLN A 337 -25.33 -6.73 -3.55
CA GLN A 337 -26.04 -5.72 -4.35
C GLN A 337 -25.75 -5.84 -5.85
N MET A 338 -24.49 -6.14 -6.22
CA MET A 338 -24.10 -6.38 -7.62
C MET A 338 -24.77 -7.65 -8.18
N GLU A 339 -24.82 -8.74 -7.40
CA GLU A 339 -25.49 -9.97 -7.83
C GLU A 339 -27.01 -9.80 -7.92
N GLN A 340 -27.64 -9.09 -6.97
CA GLN A 340 -29.07 -8.79 -7.02
C GLN A 340 -29.44 -8.00 -8.27
N ARG A 341 -28.75 -6.89 -8.57
CA ARG A 341 -28.97 -6.11 -9.80
C ARG A 341 -28.80 -6.95 -11.06
N ARG A 342 -27.85 -7.89 -11.06
CA ARG A 342 -27.66 -8.84 -12.16
C ARG A 342 -28.85 -9.81 -12.28
N ARG A 343 -29.29 -10.44 -11.19
CA ARG A 343 -30.43 -11.36 -11.15
C ARG A 343 -31.73 -10.67 -11.59
N GLU A 344 -31.97 -9.42 -11.15
CA GLU A 344 -33.09 -8.59 -11.60
C GLU A 344 -33.04 -8.30 -13.10
N THR A 345 -31.85 -7.99 -13.63
CA THR A 345 -31.64 -7.74 -15.07
C THR A 345 -31.86 -9.01 -15.91
N GLU A 346 -31.38 -10.16 -15.45
CA GLU A 346 -31.60 -11.46 -16.11
C GLU A 346 -33.08 -11.88 -16.05
N ALA A 347 -33.75 -11.68 -14.92
CA ALA A 347 -35.18 -11.94 -14.76
C ALA A 347 -36.04 -11.08 -15.69
N ARG A 348 -35.77 -9.77 -15.78
CA ARG A 348 -36.49 -8.84 -16.66
C ARG A 348 -36.33 -9.21 -18.14
N ARG A 349 -35.16 -9.69 -18.56
CA ARG A 349 -34.93 -10.20 -19.93
C ARG A 349 -35.69 -11.49 -20.21
N LEU A 350 -35.76 -12.40 -19.23
CA LEU A 350 -36.52 -13.65 -19.35
C LEU A 350 -38.03 -13.38 -19.40
N GLU A 351 -38.53 -12.40 -18.65
CA GLU A 351 -39.93 -11.95 -18.69
C GLU A 351 -40.29 -11.34 -20.05
N GLN A 352 -39.44 -10.45 -20.59
CA GLN A 352 -39.60 -9.89 -21.93
C GLN A 352 -39.66 -10.99 -23.01
N SER A 353 -38.73 -11.96 -22.98
CA SER A 353 -38.73 -13.09 -23.91
C SER A 353 -40.02 -13.92 -23.83
N ARG A 354 -40.55 -14.16 -22.63
CA ARG A 354 -41.82 -14.89 -22.43
C ARG A 354 -43.02 -14.12 -22.97
N ALA A 355 -43.06 -12.80 -22.77
CA ALA A 355 -44.13 -11.95 -23.29
C ALA A 355 -44.11 -11.86 -24.83
N GLU A 356 -42.92 -11.86 -25.44
CA GLU A 356 -42.75 -11.93 -26.89
C GLU A 356 -43.17 -13.29 -27.47
N ASP A 357 -42.77 -14.41 -26.85
CA ASP A 357 -43.21 -15.75 -27.25
C ASP A 357 -44.73 -15.92 -27.11
N GLU A 358 -45.34 -15.40 -26.03
CA GLU A 358 -46.78 -15.47 -25.86
C GLU A 358 -47.54 -14.60 -26.86
N ARG A 359 -47.05 -13.38 -27.15
CA ARG A 359 -47.58 -12.55 -28.24
C ARG A 359 -47.53 -13.29 -29.58
N ARG A 360 -46.37 -13.86 -29.93
CA ARG A 360 -46.15 -14.60 -31.18
C ARG A 360 -47.10 -15.80 -31.29
N LYS A 361 -47.34 -16.50 -30.18
CA LYS A 361 -48.31 -17.60 -30.12
C LYS A 361 -49.75 -17.12 -30.35
N ARG A 362 -50.17 -16.02 -29.70
CA ARG A 362 -51.50 -15.42 -29.89
C ARG A 362 -51.70 -14.90 -31.33
N GLU A 363 -50.67 -14.32 -31.94
CA GLU A 363 -50.67 -13.87 -33.34
C GLU A 363 -50.80 -15.05 -34.32
N GLU A 364 -50.14 -16.18 -34.06
CA GLU A 364 -50.28 -17.40 -34.89
C GLU A 364 -51.63 -18.12 -34.68
N GLU A 365 -52.19 -18.10 -33.47
CA GLU A 365 -53.52 -18.64 -33.17
C GLU A 365 -54.63 -17.83 -33.85
N ASN A 366 -54.57 -16.50 -33.80
CA ASN A 366 -55.49 -15.61 -34.51
C ASN A 366 -55.44 -15.86 -36.04
N ARG A 367 -54.23 -16.07 -36.59
CA ARG A 367 -54.02 -16.43 -38.01
C ARG A 367 -54.59 -17.80 -38.42
N ARG A 368 -54.96 -18.67 -37.45
CA ARG A 368 -55.53 -20.00 -37.70
C ARG A 368 -57.07 -20.05 -37.60
N GLN A 369 -57.74 -18.97 -37.22
CA GLN A 369 -59.21 -18.91 -37.28
C GLN A 369 -59.70 -18.76 -38.73
N PRO A 370 -60.72 -19.52 -39.17
CA PRO A 370 -61.30 -19.34 -40.50
C PRO A 370 -62.14 -18.06 -40.53
N ARG A 371 -61.80 -17.12 -41.42
CA ARG A 371 -62.66 -15.97 -41.71
C ARG A 371 -63.98 -16.45 -42.35
N GLY A 372 -65.09 -16.24 -41.64
CA GLY A 372 -66.42 -16.26 -42.24
C GLY A 372 -66.56 -15.19 -43.33
N SER A 373 -67.45 -15.45 -44.29
CA SER A 373 -67.55 -14.71 -45.55
C SER A 373 -68.61 -13.61 -45.53
N ASP A 374 -68.26 -12.43 -46.06
CA ASP A 374 -69.00 -11.64 -47.09
C ASP A 374 -68.17 -10.37 -47.40
N GLU A 375 -68.33 -9.65 -48.51
CA GLU A 375 -69.19 -9.79 -49.71
C GLU A 375 -68.35 -9.46 -50.97
N ARG A 376 -68.94 -9.48 -52.17
CA ARG A 376 -68.27 -9.29 -53.48
C ARG A 376 -68.06 -7.81 -53.84
N PHE A 377 -67.10 -7.52 -54.73
CA PHE A 377 -67.37 -7.01 -56.11
C PHE A 377 -66.10 -6.82 -56.97
N ARG A 378 -66.31 -6.65 -58.29
CA ARG A 378 -65.35 -6.43 -59.42
C ARG A 378 -64.26 -5.38 -59.10
N LYS A 379 -63.05 -5.33 -59.71
CA LYS A 379 -62.46 -5.80 -61.01
C LYS A 379 -60.90 -5.85 -60.82
N SER A 380 -59.94 -6.27 -61.67
CA SER A 380 -59.80 -6.59 -63.12
C SER A 380 -58.63 -7.61 -63.36
N GLN A 381 -58.16 -7.76 -64.62
CA GLN A 381 -56.93 -8.45 -65.06
C GLN A 381 -56.09 -7.45 -65.94
N PRO A 382 -54.79 -7.67 -66.28
CA PRO A 382 -54.30 -8.80 -67.11
C PRO A 382 -52.98 -9.47 -66.64
N THR A 383 -52.49 -10.46 -67.41
CA THR A 383 -51.29 -11.31 -67.19
C THR A 383 -50.23 -11.04 -68.30
N PRO A 384 -48.92 -11.33 -68.13
CA PRO A 384 -48.29 -12.66 -68.40
C PRO A 384 -47.34 -13.14 -67.25
N GLN A 385 -47.06 -14.43 -66.96
CA GLN A 385 -46.43 -15.56 -67.72
C GLN A 385 -44.88 -15.48 -67.89
N PRO A 386 -44.11 -16.59 -68.04
CA PRO A 386 -44.01 -17.79 -67.15
C PRO A 386 -42.57 -18.39 -67.01
N VAL A 387 -42.49 -19.66 -66.54
CA VAL A 387 -41.45 -20.73 -66.75
C VAL A 387 -40.35 -20.99 -65.67
N PRO A 388 -39.80 -22.23 -65.54
CA PRO A 388 -40.54 -23.44 -65.16
C PRO A 388 -39.77 -24.44 -64.23
N SER A 389 -40.45 -25.54 -63.85
CA SER A 389 -39.89 -26.91 -63.67
C SER A 389 -38.93 -27.21 -62.48
N GLN A 390 -38.81 -28.43 -61.95
CA GLN A 390 -39.64 -29.66 -62.00
C GLN A 390 -39.31 -30.60 -60.81
N SER A 391 -40.12 -31.66 -60.64
CA SER A 391 -39.87 -32.98 -59.99
C SER A 391 -38.62 -33.19 -59.07
N SER A 392 -38.73 -33.91 -57.95
CA SER A 392 -39.23 -35.30 -57.96
C SER A 392 -39.86 -35.83 -56.66
N ARG A 393 -40.77 -36.80 -56.83
CA ARG A 393 -41.29 -37.68 -55.78
C ARG A 393 -40.18 -38.56 -55.18
N THR A 394 -40.20 -38.78 -53.87
CA THR A 394 -40.05 -40.12 -53.26
C THR A 394 -40.86 -40.22 -51.98
N SER A 395 -41.55 -41.34 -51.78
CA SER A 395 -42.38 -41.64 -50.61
C SER A 395 -41.61 -42.40 -49.52
N ARG A 396 -41.86 -42.09 -48.23
CA ARG A 396 -42.04 -43.13 -47.19
C ARG A 396 -42.61 -42.55 -45.88
N THR A 397 -43.27 -43.43 -45.12
CA THR A 397 -43.96 -43.17 -43.85
C THR A 397 -43.00 -43.16 -42.64
N PRO A 398 -43.40 -42.61 -41.47
CA PRO A 398 -42.46 -42.16 -40.45
C PRO A 398 -42.14 -43.19 -39.35
N PRO A 399 -40.92 -43.17 -38.78
CA PRO A 399 -40.65 -43.79 -37.48
C PRO A 399 -41.05 -42.85 -36.34
N LYS A 400 -41.98 -43.28 -35.47
CA LYS A 400 -42.16 -42.67 -34.15
C LYS A 400 -40.86 -42.85 -33.36
N LYS A 401 -40.31 -41.77 -32.77
CA LYS A 401 -39.29 -41.87 -31.71
C LYS A 401 -39.91 -41.52 -30.35
N SER A 402 -39.45 -42.23 -29.33
CA SER A 402 -40.04 -42.25 -27.99
C SER A 402 -39.69 -41.01 -27.16
N MET A 403 -40.62 -40.62 -26.28
CA MET A 403 -40.30 -39.80 -25.11
C MET A 403 -39.26 -40.53 -24.25
N SER A 404 -38.15 -39.87 -23.93
CA SER A 404 -37.24 -40.29 -22.87
C SER A 404 -37.65 -39.65 -21.53
N PRO A 405 -37.62 -40.37 -20.40
CA PRO A 405 -37.86 -39.78 -19.08
C PRO A 405 -36.75 -38.77 -18.71
N PRO A 406 -37.01 -37.84 -17.76
CA PRO A 406 -36.02 -36.85 -17.36
C PRO A 406 -34.79 -37.49 -16.69
N PRO A 407 -33.58 -36.93 -16.87
CA PRO A 407 -32.34 -37.53 -16.38
C PRO A 407 -32.23 -37.44 -14.85
N GLY A 408 -32.23 -38.61 -14.19
CA GLY A 408 -32.05 -38.73 -12.74
C GLY A 408 -30.65 -38.30 -12.24
N PHE A 409 -30.54 -38.07 -10.93
CA PHE A 409 -29.35 -37.51 -10.27
C PHE A 409 -28.03 -38.25 -10.59
N TYR A 410 -28.06 -39.57 -10.77
CA TYR A 410 -26.89 -40.37 -11.14
C TYR A 410 -26.25 -39.95 -12.46
N ASN A 411 -27.02 -39.51 -13.46
CA ASN A 411 -26.46 -39.02 -14.73
C ASN A 411 -25.80 -37.65 -14.58
N ARG A 412 -26.26 -36.81 -13.64
CA ARG A 412 -25.57 -35.56 -13.31
C ARG A 412 -24.25 -35.87 -12.58
N ALA A 413 -24.26 -36.80 -11.63
CA ALA A 413 -23.07 -37.24 -10.92
C ALA A 413 -22.00 -37.82 -11.87
N SER A 414 -22.38 -38.67 -12.84
CA SER A 414 -21.42 -39.22 -13.81
C SER A 414 -20.81 -38.16 -14.72
N THR A 415 -21.58 -37.15 -15.19
CA THR A 415 -21.02 -36.03 -15.95
C THR A 415 -20.05 -35.16 -15.15
N VAL A 416 -20.29 -34.98 -13.85
CA VAL A 416 -19.35 -34.27 -12.96
C VAL A 416 -18.07 -35.10 -12.76
N LEU A 417 -18.18 -36.41 -12.56
CA LEU A 417 -17.04 -37.31 -12.43
C LEU A 417 -16.15 -37.34 -13.68
N ALA A 418 -16.76 -37.41 -14.88
CA ALA A 418 -16.02 -37.34 -16.14
C ALA A 418 -15.27 -36.01 -16.32
N ASN A 419 -15.89 -34.89 -15.95
CA ASN A 419 -15.24 -33.58 -15.99
C ASN A 419 -14.07 -33.47 -15.00
N ILE A 420 -14.20 -34.05 -13.80
CA ILE A 420 -13.10 -34.14 -12.81
C ILE A 420 -11.95 -35.00 -13.36
N GLN A 421 -12.26 -36.15 -13.97
CA GLN A 421 -11.24 -37.04 -14.56
C GLN A 421 -10.46 -36.35 -15.68
N ASN A 422 -11.13 -35.55 -16.52
CA ASN A 422 -10.49 -34.75 -17.58
C ASN A 422 -9.66 -33.58 -17.02
N LEU A 423 -10.05 -32.98 -15.89
CA LEU A 423 -9.24 -31.95 -15.21
C LEU A 423 -7.98 -32.55 -14.59
N ILE A 424 -8.07 -33.74 -13.97
CA ILE A 424 -6.93 -34.42 -13.35
C ILE A 424 -5.90 -34.84 -14.41
N SER A 425 -6.33 -35.45 -15.53
CA SER A 425 -5.41 -35.87 -16.59
C SER A 425 -4.70 -34.69 -17.28
N ASN A 426 -5.44 -33.62 -17.60
CA ASN A 426 -4.83 -32.40 -18.16
C ASN A 426 -3.87 -31.72 -17.18
N THR A 427 -4.15 -31.77 -15.87
CA THR A 427 -3.22 -31.27 -14.83
C THR A 427 -1.96 -32.12 -14.76
N ALA A 428 -2.08 -33.44 -14.78
CA ALA A 428 -0.92 -34.35 -14.74
C ALA A 428 0.03 -34.12 -15.93
N HIS A 429 -0.50 -33.89 -17.13
CA HIS A 429 0.31 -33.55 -18.31
C HIS A 429 0.94 -32.14 -18.24
N SER A 430 0.31 -31.15 -17.60
CA SER A 430 0.91 -29.81 -17.47
C SER A 430 2.05 -29.77 -16.46
N MET A 431 2.03 -30.63 -15.43
CA MET A 431 3.07 -30.74 -14.41
C MET A 431 4.42 -31.24 -14.96
N THR A 432 4.43 -32.06 -16.02
CA THR A 432 5.68 -32.55 -16.63
C THR A 432 6.31 -31.54 -17.60
N ALA A 433 5.54 -30.58 -18.12
CA ALA A 433 6.02 -29.57 -19.06
C ALA A 433 6.62 -28.32 -18.39
N ASN A 434 6.39 -28.10 -17.09
CA ASN A 434 6.87 -26.92 -16.36
C ASN A 434 7.41 -27.29 -14.96
N PRO A 435 8.73 -27.47 -14.77
CA PRO A 435 9.29 -27.90 -13.48
C PRO A 435 9.02 -26.90 -12.34
N MET A 436 8.98 -25.60 -12.64
CA MET A 436 8.58 -24.57 -11.65
C MET A 436 7.12 -24.69 -11.20
N ALA A 437 6.22 -25.17 -12.07
CA ALA A 437 4.84 -25.45 -11.67
C ALA A 437 4.79 -26.67 -10.73
N PHE A 438 5.52 -27.74 -11.07
CA PHE A 438 5.65 -28.93 -10.22
C PHE A 438 6.16 -28.57 -8.81
N PHE A 439 7.29 -27.86 -8.69
CA PHE A 439 7.80 -27.42 -7.38
C PHE A 439 6.79 -26.56 -6.61
N ARG A 440 6.08 -25.64 -7.28
CA ARG A 440 5.04 -24.81 -6.63
C ARG A 440 3.86 -25.65 -6.13
N THR A 441 3.43 -26.68 -6.87
CA THR A 441 2.40 -27.62 -6.41
C THR A 441 2.88 -28.55 -5.29
N LEU A 442 4.15 -28.96 -5.30
CA LEU A 442 4.75 -29.79 -4.26
C LEU A 442 4.85 -29.03 -2.94
N LEU A 443 5.32 -27.77 -2.99
CA LEU A 443 5.34 -26.87 -1.83
C LEU A 443 3.93 -26.56 -1.31
N PHE A 444 2.95 -26.39 -2.20
CA PHE A 444 1.54 -26.23 -1.80
C PHE A 444 1.00 -27.47 -1.08
N LEU A 445 1.25 -28.68 -1.60
CA LEU A 445 0.85 -29.93 -0.95
C LEU A 445 1.55 -30.15 0.40
N LEU A 446 2.84 -29.77 0.51
CA LEU A 446 3.60 -29.87 1.75
C LEU A 446 3.09 -28.88 2.80
N ALA A 447 2.84 -27.63 2.42
CA ALA A 447 2.22 -26.62 3.28
C ALA A 447 0.80 -27.02 3.72
N PHE A 448 0.00 -27.60 2.82
CA PHE A 448 -1.33 -28.14 3.11
C PHE A 448 -1.26 -29.33 4.09
N GLY A 449 -0.30 -30.24 3.91
CA GLY A 449 -0.02 -31.33 4.84
C GLY A 449 0.36 -30.85 6.24
N LEU A 450 1.24 -29.84 6.33
CA LEU A 450 1.61 -29.21 7.61
C LEU A 450 0.43 -28.47 8.26
N ALA A 451 -0.42 -27.80 7.48
CA ALA A 451 -1.64 -27.17 7.99
C ALA A 451 -2.61 -28.21 8.59
N PHE A 452 -2.82 -29.35 7.92
CA PHE A 452 -3.60 -30.47 8.45
C PHE A 452 -2.95 -31.20 9.63
N GLY A 453 -1.63 -31.02 9.84
CA GLY A 453 -0.91 -31.47 11.02
C GLY A 453 -1.27 -30.72 12.32
N ARG A 454 -1.84 -29.51 12.23
CA ARG A 454 -2.29 -28.76 13.42
C ARG A 454 -3.51 -29.44 14.06
N ARG A 455 -3.37 -29.83 15.34
CA ARG A 455 -4.38 -30.57 16.11
C ARG A 455 -5.74 -29.85 16.12
N ASP A 456 -5.71 -28.53 16.23
CA ASP A 456 -6.90 -27.67 16.26
C ASP A 456 -7.72 -27.72 14.97
N LEU A 457 -7.06 -27.81 13.81
CA LEU A 457 -7.74 -27.95 12.52
C LEU A 457 -8.36 -29.34 12.39
N ARG A 458 -7.64 -30.39 12.78
CA ARG A 458 -8.16 -31.77 12.82
C ARG A 458 -9.40 -31.88 13.72
N GLU A 459 -9.40 -31.22 14.87
CA GLU A 459 -10.55 -31.17 15.78
C GLU A 459 -11.73 -30.37 15.22
N ARG A 460 -11.50 -29.17 14.69
CA ARG A 460 -12.54 -28.35 14.06
C ARG A 460 -13.21 -29.11 12.91
N ILE A 461 -12.42 -29.76 12.05
CA ILE A 461 -12.91 -30.56 10.93
C ILE A 461 -13.68 -31.80 11.42
N MET A 462 -13.17 -32.54 12.41
CA MET A 462 -13.90 -33.68 13.01
C MET A 462 -15.23 -33.26 13.65
N ARG A 463 -15.28 -32.09 14.28
CA ARG A 463 -16.50 -31.52 14.89
C ARG A 463 -17.54 -31.17 13.82
N ILE A 464 -17.11 -30.59 12.70
CA ILE A 464 -17.98 -30.32 11.54
C ILE A 464 -18.48 -31.61 10.87
N ILE A 465 -17.60 -32.59 10.65
CA ILE A 465 -17.97 -33.88 10.02
C ILE A 465 -18.97 -34.66 10.89
N ARG A 466 -18.80 -34.69 12.22
CA ARG A 466 -19.78 -35.30 13.13
C ARG A 466 -21.14 -34.59 13.04
N ASN A 467 -21.15 -33.25 13.12
CA ASN A 467 -22.38 -32.46 12.98
C ASN A 467 -23.09 -32.66 11.62
N ALA A 468 -22.34 -32.91 10.54
CA ALA A 468 -22.90 -33.22 9.22
C ALA A 468 -23.48 -34.65 9.17
N LEU A 469 -22.75 -35.64 9.68
CA LEU A 469 -23.21 -37.04 9.76
C LEU A 469 -24.46 -37.17 10.65
N ASP A 470 -24.53 -36.47 11.78
CA ASP A 470 -25.71 -36.48 12.64
C ASP A 470 -26.93 -35.83 11.99
N LYS A 471 -26.74 -34.78 11.17
CA LYS A 471 -27.83 -34.22 10.34
C LYS A 471 -28.32 -35.25 9.31
N VAL A 472 -27.42 -35.86 8.54
CA VAL A 472 -27.78 -36.90 7.55
C VAL A 472 -28.49 -38.09 8.23
N ARG A 473 -27.98 -38.55 9.38
CA ARG A 473 -28.56 -39.66 10.14
C ARG A 473 -29.95 -39.33 10.70
N ARG A 474 -30.21 -38.07 11.09
CA ARG A 474 -31.55 -37.59 11.46
C ARG A 474 -32.49 -37.54 10.25
N THR A 475 -32.04 -37.03 9.10
CA THR A 475 -32.86 -36.99 7.87
C THR A 475 -33.25 -38.39 7.40
N VAL A 476 -32.31 -39.34 7.37
CA VAL A 476 -32.59 -40.75 7.06
C VAL A 476 -33.49 -41.39 8.12
N GLY A 477 -33.24 -41.12 9.40
CA GLY A 477 -34.05 -41.62 10.51
C GLY A 477 -35.49 -41.12 10.54
N MET A 478 -35.77 -39.93 9.99
CA MET A 478 -37.14 -39.44 9.77
C MET A 478 -37.75 -40.06 8.50
N GLY A 479 -37.00 -40.17 7.40
CA GLY A 479 -37.51 -40.74 6.14
C GLY A 479 -37.98 -42.19 6.27
N VAL A 480 -37.24 -43.04 6.99
CA VAL A 480 -37.63 -44.45 7.21
C VAL A 480 -38.85 -44.57 8.13
N LYS A 481 -39.09 -43.60 9.02
CA LYS A 481 -40.20 -43.65 10.01
C LYS A 481 -41.59 -43.31 9.45
N VAL A 482 -41.68 -42.94 8.17
CA VAL A 482 -42.95 -42.59 7.49
C VAL A 482 -43.35 -43.64 6.43
N SER A 483 -42.54 -44.68 6.22
CA SER A 483 -42.76 -45.72 5.19
C SER A 483 -43.37 -47.02 5.73
N TYR A 484 -44.14 -46.96 6.82
CA TYR A 484 -44.85 -48.09 7.44
C TYR A 484 -46.24 -47.69 7.96
N ILE A 485 -47.08 -47.20 7.03
CA ILE A 485 -48.55 -47.23 7.07
C ILE A 485 -49.00 -47.69 5.68
#